data_AF-A0A8J5TUZ5-F1
#
_entry.id   AF-A0A8J5TUZ5-F1
#
_cell.length_a   1.000
_cell.length_b   1.000
_cell.length_c   1.000
_cell.angle_alpha   90.00
_cell.angle_beta   90.00
_cell.angle_gamma   90.00
#
_symmetry.space_group_name_H-M   'P 1'
#
loop_
_entity.id
_entity.type
_entity.pdbx_description
1 polymer ?
#
loop_
_entity_poly.entity_id
_entity_poly.type
_entity_poly.pdbx_seq_one_letter_code
_entity_poly.pdbx_strand_id
1 'polypeptide(L)'
;MTKYGSPKPIADHELSVATAIATASENILMLPPLPRWLLLPMPFKRTQIAAKSSEEFGEYMQELVDEKIIEARRGERIDGMDLMGSLERSSYRTDVVPHPQGKELNKGTLSQDDIRGNTFIMLASGHETSAGVLQFILLELANNPVSQRSLRGAIDEICGDGDPSLWDYENLINPKMASMLGACINETLRMTPAVVEIPVEVPSKQGQTITIDGKSHLSQARH
;
A
#
# COMPACT_ATOMS: atom_id res chain seq x y z
N MET A 1 -8.02 16.38 -4.34
CA MET A 1 -6.56 16.18 -4.59
C MET A 1 -5.72 17.47 -4.45
N THR A 2 -6.27 18.67 -4.61
CA THR A 2 -5.51 19.94 -4.52
C THR A 2 -5.02 20.30 -3.11
N LYS A 3 -5.69 19.83 -2.05
CA LYS A 3 -5.35 20.10 -0.65
C LYS A 3 -3.95 19.59 -0.30
N TYR A 4 -3.66 18.31 -0.57
CA TYR A 4 -2.41 17.64 -0.19
C TYR A 4 -1.24 17.80 -1.18
N GLY A 5 -1.50 18.37 -2.37
CA GLY A 5 -0.46 18.65 -3.39
C GLY A 5 0.16 20.05 -3.30
N SER A 6 -0.24 20.85 -2.32
CA SER A 6 0.25 22.22 -2.15
C SER A 6 1.71 22.20 -1.63
N PRO A 7 2.61 23.04 -2.19
CA PRO A 7 3.97 23.21 -1.66
C PRO A 7 3.98 23.95 -0.30
N LYS A 8 2.84 24.50 0.14
CA LYS A 8 2.70 25.18 1.42
C LYS A 8 2.10 24.24 2.48
N PRO A 9 2.48 24.39 3.76
CA PRO A 9 1.82 23.69 4.86
C PRO A 9 0.32 24.00 4.88
N ILE A 10 -0.47 23.01 5.28
CA ILE A 10 -1.92 23.11 5.41
C ILE A 10 -2.22 23.34 6.89
N ALA A 11 -3.14 24.25 7.22
CA ALA A 11 -3.61 24.48 8.60
C ALA A 11 -2.47 24.70 9.63
N ASP A 12 -2.47 23.92 10.73
CA ASP A 12 -1.55 24.03 11.88
C ASP A 12 -0.22 23.27 11.69
N HIS A 13 0.01 22.70 10.50
CA HIS A 13 1.23 21.95 10.21
C HIS A 13 2.43 22.85 9.88
N GLU A 14 3.63 22.46 10.30
CA GLU A 14 4.85 23.21 9.99
C GLU A 14 5.50 22.82 8.65
N LEU A 15 5.25 21.61 8.17
CA LEU A 15 5.79 21.08 6.91
C LEU A 15 4.66 20.90 5.90
N SER A 16 4.96 21.06 4.60
CA SER A 16 4.03 20.61 3.57
C SER A 16 4.00 19.09 3.52
N VAL A 17 2.87 18.52 3.11
CA VAL A 17 2.65 17.07 3.00
C VAL A 17 3.78 16.39 2.22
N ALA A 18 4.15 16.94 1.06
CA ALA A 18 5.24 16.41 0.24
C ALA A 18 6.59 16.43 0.97
N THR A 19 6.85 17.47 1.76
CA THR A 19 8.11 17.60 2.52
C THR A 19 8.12 16.66 3.72
N ALA A 20 6.99 16.51 4.42
CA ALA A 20 6.83 15.58 5.53
C ALA A 20 7.04 14.14 5.07
N ILE A 21 6.40 13.73 3.96
CA ILE A 21 6.55 12.40 3.35
C ILE A 21 7.99 12.15 2.92
N ALA A 22 8.57 13.05 2.12
CA ALA A 22 9.94 12.88 1.61
C ALA A 22 10.96 12.78 2.74
N THR A 23 10.84 13.66 3.76
CA THR A 23 11.77 13.67 4.90
C THR A 23 11.58 12.44 5.78
N ALA A 24 10.33 12.01 6.03
CA ALA A 24 10.06 10.79 6.80
C ALA A 24 10.61 9.55 6.06
N SER A 25 10.45 9.49 4.73
CA SER A 25 10.91 8.40 3.88
C SER A 25 12.44 8.33 3.81
N GLU A 26 13.14 9.46 3.65
CA GLU A 26 14.60 9.51 3.66
C GLU A 26 15.21 9.06 4.99
N ASN A 27 14.45 9.21 6.08
CA ASN A 27 14.88 8.82 7.43
C ASN A 27 14.23 7.52 7.92
N ILE A 28 13.52 6.79 7.06
CA ILE A 28 12.77 5.58 7.42
C ILE A 28 13.67 4.45 7.94
N LEU A 29 14.94 4.43 7.58
CA LEU A 29 15.92 3.46 8.13
C LEU A 29 16.37 3.80 9.55
N MET A 30 16.24 5.06 9.98
CA MET A 30 16.63 5.49 11.33
C MET A 30 15.52 5.32 12.37
N LEU A 31 14.25 5.19 11.95
CA LEU A 31 13.09 5.18 12.84
C LEU A 31 12.76 3.81 13.46
N PRO A 32 12.85 2.65 12.77
CA PRO A 32 12.51 1.35 13.33
C PRO A 32 13.49 0.76 14.36
N PRO A 33 14.83 0.90 14.25
CA PRO A 33 15.74 0.22 15.17
C PRO A 33 16.05 1.01 16.45
N LEU A 34 15.69 2.29 16.53
CA LEU A 34 16.04 3.17 17.64
C LEU A 34 14.82 3.49 18.50
N PRO A 35 14.80 3.11 19.79
CA PRO A 35 13.70 3.44 20.69
C PRO A 35 13.47 4.95 20.77
N ARG A 36 12.20 5.39 20.84
CA ARG A 36 11.83 6.82 20.93
C ARG A 36 12.54 7.56 22.07
N TRP A 37 12.78 6.89 23.21
CA TRP A 37 13.52 7.45 24.35
C TRP A 37 15.01 7.67 24.08
N LEU A 38 15.57 7.03 23.06
CA LEU A 38 16.97 7.19 22.64
C LEU A 38 17.12 8.26 21.54
N LEU A 39 16.08 8.43 20.71
CA LEU A 39 16.06 9.44 19.64
C LEU A 39 15.83 10.87 20.13
N LEU A 40 14.96 11.05 21.14
CA LEU A 40 14.61 12.36 21.71
C LEU A 40 15.76 13.12 22.40
N PRO A 41 16.65 12.49 23.19
CA PRO A 41 17.78 13.19 23.82
C PRO A 41 19.00 13.35 22.91
N MET A 42 19.00 12.79 21.69
CA MET A 42 20.18 12.87 20.81
C MET A 42 20.34 14.28 20.20
N PRO A 43 21.53 14.91 20.29
CA PRO A 43 21.77 16.28 19.82
C PRO A 43 21.94 16.41 18.28
N PHE A 44 21.66 15.36 17.51
CA PHE A 44 21.79 15.39 16.06
C PHE A 44 20.57 16.06 15.44
N LYS A 45 20.76 17.21 14.76
CA LYS A 45 19.68 17.93 14.07
C LYS A 45 18.86 17.03 13.13
N ARG A 46 19.51 16.02 12.52
CA ARG A 46 18.86 15.03 11.66
C ARG A 46 17.82 14.17 12.39
N THR A 47 18.06 13.75 13.63
CA THR A 47 17.11 12.91 14.39
C THR A 47 15.90 13.72 14.84
N GLN A 48 16.09 14.99 15.21
CA GLN A 48 14.99 15.89 15.56
C GLN A 48 14.10 16.21 14.34
N ILE A 49 14.71 16.48 13.19
CA ILE A 49 13.98 16.67 11.92
C ILE A 49 13.23 15.39 11.53
N ALA A 50 13.88 14.22 11.62
CA ALA A 50 13.24 12.94 11.35
C ALA A 50 12.04 12.67 12.28
N ALA A 51 12.21 12.86 13.59
CA ALA A 51 11.15 12.69 14.58
C ALA A 51 9.96 13.62 14.31
N LYS A 52 10.22 14.90 14.06
CA LYS A 52 9.19 15.89 13.73
C LYS A 52 8.48 15.57 12.42
N SER A 53 9.23 15.20 11.37
CA SER A 53 8.64 14.80 10.09
C SER A 53 7.79 13.54 10.20
N SER A 54 8.17 12.60 11.07
CA SER A 54 7.41 11.37 11.30
C SER A 54 6.11 11.64 12.07
N GLU A 55 6.09 12.63 12.96
CA GLU A 55 4.90 13.07 13.69
C GLU A 55 3.91 13.75 12.73
N GLU A 56 4.38 14.79 12.02
CA GLU A 56 3.61 15.53 11.00
C GLU A 56 3.07 14.61 9.90
N PHE A 57 3.88 13.67 9.41
CA PHE A 57 3.42 12.66 8.45
C PHE A 57 2.33 11.76 9.04
N GLY A 58 2.46 11.36 10.30
CA GLY A 58 1.46 10.57 11.01
C GLY A 58 0.12 11.31 11.13
N GLU A 59 0.15 12.60 11.46
CA GLU A 59 -1.05 13.44 11.54
C GLU A 59 -1.70 13.62 10.17
N TYR A 60 -0.92 13.95 9.13
CA TYR A 60 -1.44 14.06 7.76
C TYR A 60 -2.10 12.77 7.28
N MET A 61 -1.50 11.62 7.58
CA MET A 61 -2.07 10.32 7.24
C MET A 61 -3.35 10.02 8.02
N GLN A 62 -3.45 10.43 9.29
CA GLN A 62 -4.69 10.32 10.06
C GLN A 62 -5.80 11.21 9.49
N GLU A 63 -5.49 12.46 9.14
CA GLU A 63 -6.46 13.35 8.50
C GLU A 63 -6.96 12.79 7.16
N LEU A 64 -6.04 12.27 6.35
CA LEU A 64 -6.37 11.66 5.06
C LEU A 64 -7.26 10.41 5.27
N VAL A 65 -6.93 9.58 6.24
CA VAL A 65 -7.72 8.40 6.62
C VAL A 65 -9.13 8.81 7.04
N ASP A 66 -9.26 9.81 7.93
CA ASP A 66 -10.56 10.29 8.39
C ASP A 66 -11.37 10.92 7.25
N GLU A 67 -10.75 11.71 6.37
CA GLU A 67 -11.39 12.28 5.17
C GLU A 67 -11.91 11.16 4.25
N LYS A 68 -11.12 10.10 4.01
CA LYS A 68 -11.53 8.96 3.18
C LYS A 68 -12.61 8.09 3.80
N ILE A 69 -12.64 7.93 5.12
CA ILE A 69 -13.74 7.27 5.81
C ILE A 69 -15.04 8.09 5.69
N ILE A 70 -14.95 9.43 5.78
CA ILE A 70 -16.11 10.32 5.62
C ILE A 70 -16.64 10.30 4.18
N GLU A 71 -15.77 10.32 3.17
CA GLU A 71 -16.16 10.17 1.76
C GLU A 71 -16.90 8.84 1.53
N ALA A 72 -16.35 7.73 2.05
CA ALA A 72 -16.97 6.41 1.96
C ALA A 72 -18.38 6.38 2.58
N ARG A 73 -18.54 7.01 3.76
CA ARG A 73 -19.84 7.15 4.46
C ARG A 73 -20.91 7.89 3.68
N ARG A 74 -20.50 8.89 2.89
CA ARG A 74 -21.43 9.71 2.09
C ARG A 74 -21.95 8.96 0.87
N GLY A 75 -21.40 7.78 0.56
CA GLY A 75 -21.73 7.03 -0.65
C GLY A 75 -21.28 7.74 -1.92
N GLU A 76 -20.32 8.67 -1.82
CA GLU A 76 -19.66 9.29 -2.96
C GLU A 76 -18.80 8.20 -3.62
N ARG A 77 -19.39 7.51 -4.61
CA ARG A 77 -18.76 6.38 -5.29
C ARG A 77 -17.51 6.84 -6.02
N ILE A 78 -16.38 6.25 -5.67
CA ILE A 78 -15.26 6.09 -6.60
C ILE A 78 -15.50 4.73 -7.27
N ASP A 79 -16.09 4.74 -8.48
CA ASP A 79 -16.22 3.52 -9.27
C ASP A 79 -14.83 2.92 -9.51
N GLY A 80 -14.65 1.66 -9.07
CA GLY A 80 -13.44 0.88 -9.34
C GLY A 80 -12.95 -0.02 -8.20
N MET A 81 -13.22 0.30 -6.93
CA MET A 81 -13.01 -0.60 -5.77
C MET A 81 -13.49 0.11 -4.50
N ASP A 82 -14.75 -0.14 -4.11
CA ASP A 82 -15.26 0.35 -2.83
C ASP A 82 -14.77 -0.52 -1.66
N LEU A 83 -13.44 -0.61 -1.51
CA LEU A 83 -12.81 -1.39 -0.45
C LEU A 83 -12.98 -0.70 0.90
N MET A 84 -12.93 0.64 0.93
CA MET A 84 -13.19 1.44 2.14
C MET A 84 -14.66 1.34 2.58
N GLY A 85 -15.63 1.49 1.68
CA GLY A 85 -17.04 1.28 2.02
C GLY A 85 -17.34 -0.18 2.35
N SER A 86 -16.59 -1.15 1.80
CA SER A 86 -16.71 -2.56 2.21
C SER A 86 -16.16 -2.82 3.61
N LEU A 87 -15.03 -2.22 3.99
CA LEU A 87 -14.50 -2.25 5.36
C LEU A 87 -15.50 -1.61 6.34
N GLU A 88 -16.07 -0.47 5.96
CA GLU A 88 -17.07 0.23 6.77
C GLU A 88 -18.35 -0.61 6.94
N ARG A 89 -18.91 -1.16 5.86
CA ARG A 89 -20.08 -2.05 5.91
C ARG A 89 -19.81 -3.30 6.75
N SER A 90 -18.59 -3.81 6.76
CA SER A 90 -18.20 -4.95 7.59
C SER A 90 -18.15 -4.63 9.09
N SER A 91 -17.93 -3.35 9.46
CA SER A 91 -18.02 -2.89 10.85
C SER A 91 -19.46 -2.97 11.40
N TYR A 92 -20.46 -2.73 10.55
CA TYR A 92 -21.87 -2.74 10.94
C TYR A 92 -22.58 -4.08 10.75
N ARG A 93 -21.89 -5.09 10.21
CA ARG A 93 -22.52 -6.38 9.86
C ARG A 93 -22.61 -7.30 11.08
N THR A 94 -23.62 -7.06 11.91
CA THR A 94 -24.13 -8.02 12.91
C THR A 94 -24.92 -9.14 12.24
N ASP A 95 -24.26 -9.96 11.42
CA ASP A 95 -24.87 -11.22 10.98
C ASP A 95 -24.66 -12.25 12.09
N VAL A 96 -25.61 -12.33 13.03
CA VAL A 96 -25.79 -13.50 13.88
C VAL A 96 -26.22 -14.64 12.97
N VAL A 97 -25.26 -15.35 12.39
CA VAL A 97 -25.52 -16.60 11.67
C VAL A 97 -25.69 -17.68 12.74
N PRO A 98 -26.88 -18.29 12.91
CA PRO A 98 -27.04 -19.37 13.86
C PRO A 98 -26.23 -20.56 13.35
N HIS A 99 -25.07 -20.82 13.94
CA HIS A 99 -24.30 -22.01 13.66
C HIS A 99 -24.94 -23.19 14.41
N PRO A 100 -25.36 -24.29 13.76
CA PRO A 100 -26.07 -25.38 14.43
C PRO A 100 -25.25 -26.19 15.45
N GLN A 101 -24.05 -25.74 15.83
CA GLN A 101 -23.16 -26.43 16.78
C GLN A 101 -22.38 -25.41 17.64
N GLY A 102 -23.06 -24.78 18.61
CA GLY A 102 -22.54 -24.42 19.94
C GLY A 102 -21.21 -23.67 20.10
N LYS A 103 -20.64 -23.08 19.05
CA LYS A 103 -19.52 -22.14 19.14
C LYS A 103 -19.92 -20.85 18.44
N GLU A 104 -20.25 -19.84 19.23
CA GLU A 104 -20.36 -18.47 18.76
C GLU A 104 -18.97 -18.01 18.30
N LEU A 105 -18.68 -18.17 17.01
CA LEU A 105 -17.66 -17.36 16.36
C LEU A 105 -18.30 -16.00 16.15
N ASN A 106 -18.02 -15.05 17.05
CA ASN A 106 -18.18 -13.64 16.73
C ASN A 106 -17.43 -13.41 15.42
N LYS A 107 -18.16 -13.26 14.30
CA LYS A 107 -17.60 -12.60 13.12
C LYS A 107 -17.34 -11.17 13.59
N GLY A 108 -16.11 -10.95 14.06
CA GLY A 108 -15.73 -9.72 14.74
C GLY A 108 -16.06 -8.53 13.87
N THR A 109 -16.94 -7.67 14.36
CA THR A 109 -17.13 -6.32 13.83
C THR A 109 -15.80 -5.60 13.92
N LEU A 110 -15.27 -5.09 12.81
CA LEU A 110 -14.07 -4.27 12.83
C LEU A 110 -14.31 -3.04 13.71
N SER A 111 -13.42 -2.79 14.67
CA SER A 111 -13.47 -1.56 15.48
C SER A 111 -13.10 -0.35 14.60
N GLN A 112 -13.42 0.86 15.08
CA GLN A 112 -13.01 2.08 14.37
C GLN A 112 -11.48 2.19 14.22
N ASP A 113 -10.73 1.70 15.20
CA ASP A 113 -9.26 1.67 15.14
C ASP A 113 -8.77 0.65 14.09
N ASP A 114 -9.45 -0.50 13.96
CA ASP A 114 -9.15 -1.47 12.90
C ASP A 114 -9.43 -0.89 11.51
N ILE A 115 -10.54 -0.16 11.34
CA ILE A 115 -10.87 0.49 10.07
C ILE A 115 -9.80 1.52 9.72
N ARG A 116 -9.43 2.39 10.67
CA ARG A 116 -8.37 3.38 10.50
C ARG A 116 -7.04 2.74 10.14
N GLY A 117 -6.65 1.67 10.84
CA GLY A 117 -5.42 0.92 10.57
C GLY A 117 -5.40 0.29 9.18
N ASN A 118 -6.48 -0.38 8.78
CA ASN A 118 -6.61 -0.96 7.44
C ASN A 118 -6.61 0.11 6.34
N THR A 119 -7.27 1.25 6.60
CA THR A 119 -7.32 2.39 5.69
C THR A 119 -5.92 2.97 5.49
N PHE A 120 -5.19 3.16 6.60
CA PHE A 120 -3.81 3.64 6.59
C PHE A 120 -2.90 2.71 5.77
N ILE A 121 -2.93 1.41 6.04
CA ILE A 121 -2.10 0.41 5.31
C ILE A 121 -2.40 0.47 3.81
N MET A 122 -3.67 0.56 3.43
CA MET A 122 -4.06 0.59 2.02
C MET A 122 -3.59 1.86 1.30
N LEU A 123 -3.71 3.02 1.93
CA LEU A 123 -3.25 4.30 1.38
C LEU A 123 -1.72 4.34 1.28
N ALA A 124 -1.03 4.00 2.37
CA ALA A 124 0.43 4.01 2.43
C ALA A 124 1.06 3.01 1.46
N SER A 125 0.55 1.77 1.43
CA SER A 125 1.10 0.72 0.58
C SER A 125 0.81 0.98 -0.90
N GLY A 126 -0.37 1.48 -1.25
CA GLY A 126 -0.80 1.61 -2.64
C GLY A 126 -0.15 2.77 -3.40
N HIS A 127 0.00 3.94 -2.75
CA HIS A 127 0.40 5.17 -3.43
C HIS A 127 1.88 5.18 -3.85
N GLU A 128 2.78 4.93 -2.89
CA GLU A 128 4.23 5.04 -3.15
C GLU A 128 4.74 3.86 -3.99
N THR A 129 4.31 2.63 -3.69
CA THR A 129 4.80 1.44 -4.41
C THR A 129 4.33 1.41 -5.86
N SER A 130 3.04 1.68 -6.11
CA SER A 130 2.48 1.67 -7.48
C SER A 130 3.05 2.80 -8.33
N ALA A 131 3.21 4.00 -7.75
CA ALA A 131 3.84 5.12 -8.44
C ALA A 131 5.30 4.82 -8.80
N GLY A 132 6.06 4.21 -7.89
CA GLY A 132 7.42 3.76 -8.14
C GLY A 132 7.49 2.75 -9.29
N VAL A 133 6.65 1.72 -9.28
CA VAL A 133 6.59 0.72 -10.36
C VAL A 133 6.26 1.38 -11.70
N LEU A 134 5.26 2.26 -11.74
CA LEU A 134 4.88 2.97 -12.97
C LEU A 134 6.03 3.83 -13.51
N GLN A 135 6.75 4.53 -12.63
CA GLN A 135 7.91 5.32 -13.00
C GLN A 135 8.99 4.47 -13.68
N PHE A 136 9.31 3.31 -13.11
CA PHE A 136 10.31 2.41 -13.69
C PHE A 136 9.83 1.77 -15.00
N ILE A 137 8.55 1.39 -15.12
CA ILE A 137 7.99 0.90 -16.38
C ILE A 137 8.19 1.96 -17.48
N LEU A 138 7.84 3.23 -17.22
CA LEU A 138 7.97 4.30 -18.20
C LEU A 138 9.42 4.56 -18.59
N LEU A 139 10.33 4.53 -17.61
CA LEU A 139 11.77 4.68 -17.84
C LEU A 139 12.32 3.56 -18.74
N GLU A 140 11.99 2.30 -18.43
CA GLU A 140 12.42 1.14 -19.20
C GLU A 140 11.85 1.16 -20.63
N LEU A 141 10.59 1.54 -20.79
CA LEU A 141 9.97 1.68 -22.12
C LEU A 141 10.62 2.79 -22.95
N ALA A 142 10.99 3.92 -22.33
CA ALA A 142 11.69 5.00 -23.02
C ALA A 142 13.07 4.57 -23.55
N ASN A 143 13.76 3.68 -22.81
CA ASN A 143 15.04 3.12 -23.21
C ASN A 143 14.93 1.93 -24.18
N ASN A 144 13.75 1.31 -24.30
CA ASN A 144 13.52 0.12 -25.11
C ASN A 144 12.37 0.33 -26.14
N PRO A 145 12.63 1.04 -27.26
CA PRO A 145 11.58 1.38 -28.24
C PRO A 145 10.89 0.17 -28.89
N VAL A 146 11.57 -0.98 -28.97
CA VAL A 146 10.96 -2.23 -29.49
C VAL A 146 9.85 -2.71 -28.55
N SER A 147 10.15 -2.80 -27.26
CA SER A 147 9.18 -3.17 -26.22
C SER A 147 8.04 -2.17 -26.14
N GLN A 148 8.33 -0.87 -26.26
CA GLN A 148 7.31 0.19 -26.29
C GLN A 148 6.33 0.04 -27.45
N ARG A 149 6.82 -0.25 -28.67
CA ARG A 149 5.95 -0.51 -29.83
C ARG A 149 5.13 -1.79 -29.65
N SER A 150 5.74 -2.85 -29.12
CA SER A 150 5.05 -4.11 -28.84
C SER A 150 3.94 -3.92 -27.79
N LEU A 151 4.20 -3.14 -26.74
CA LEU A 151 3.23 -2.80 -25.72
C LEU A 151 2.06 -2.01 -26.31
N ARG A 152 2.37 -0.99 -27.12
CA ARG A 152 1.35 -0.19 -27.79
C ARG A 152 0.46 -1.06 -28.67
N GLY A 153 1.05 -1.91 -29.52
CA GLY A 153 0.29 -2.82 -30.38
C GLY A 153 -0.62 -3.78 -29.60
N ALA A 154 -0.14 -4.33 -28.47
CA ALA A 154 -0.97 -5.17 -27.60
C ALA A 154 -2.15 -4.41 -26.97
N ILE A 155 -1.94 -3.15 -26.57
CA ILE A 155 -3.02 -2.30 -26.06
C ILE A 155 -4.04 -2.00 -27.16
N ASP A 156 -3.57 -1.61 -28.35
CA ASP A 156 -4.43 -1.29 -29.49
C ASP A 156 -5.25 -2.54 -29.92
N GLU A 157 -4.67 -3.73 -29.89
CA GLU A 157 -5.37 -4.99 -30.20
C GLU A 157 -6.46 -5.33 -29.16
N ILE A 158 -6.18 -5.13 -27.87
CA ILE A 158 -7.10 -5.50 -26.78
C ILE A 158 -8.20 -4.46 -26.60
N CYS A 159 -7.88 -3.18 -26.74
CA CYS A 159 -8.80 -2.08 -26.43
C CYS A 159 -9.46 -1.47 -27.67
N GLY A 160 -8.91 -1.70 -28.86
CA GLY A 160 -9.36 -1.06 -30.09
C GLY A 160 -9.17 0.46 -30.08
N ASP A 161 -9.74 1.13 -31.09
CA ASP A 161 -9.66 2.58 -31.30
C ASP A 161 -10.74 3.38 -30.52
N GLY A 162 -11.41 2.76 -29.55
CA GLY A 162 -12.49 3.37 -28.78
C GLY A 162 -11.98 4.38 -27.73
N ASP A 163 -12.89 5.27 -27.28
CA ASP A 163 -12.58 6.20 -26.18
C ASP A 163 -12.20 5.42 -24.90
N PRO A 164 -11.01 5.66 -24.32
CA PRO A 164 -10.61 5.05 -23.05
C PRO A 164 -11.57 5.26 -21.88
N SER A 165 -12.41 6.31 -21.92
CA SER A 165 -13.44 6.55 -20.91
C SER A 165 -14.54 5.49 -20.89
N LEU A 166 -14.71 4.75 -21.99
CA LEU A 166 -15.72 3.70 -22.17
C LEU A 166 -15.15 2.29 -21.97
N TRP A 167 -13.89 2.17 -21.55
CA TRP A 167 -13.26 0.87 -21.34
C TRP A 167 -13.90 0.11 -20.19
N ASP A 168 -14.32 -1.12 -20.48
CA ASP A 168 -14.77 -2.07 -19.48
C ASP A 168 -13.57 -2.75 -18.81
N TYR A 169 -13.08 -2.15 -17.72
CA TYR A 169 -11.89 -2.64 -17.02
C TYR A 169 -12.06 -4.06 -16.46
N GLU A 170 -13.27 -4.48 -16.08
CA GLU A 170 -13.49 -5.83 -15.51
C GLU A 170 -13.21 -6.91 -16.56
N ASN A 171 -13.66 -6.71 -17.79
CA ASN A 171 -13.42 -7.65 -18.87
C ASN A 171 -12.03 -7.48 -19.51
N LEU A 172 -11.45 -6.28 -19.45
CA LEU A 172 -10.15 -5.98 -20.06
C LEU A 172 -8.95 -6.35 -19.18
N ILE A 173 -9.10 -6.49 -17.86
CA ILE A 173 -7.95 -6.70 -16.97
C ILE A 173 -7.20 -8.00 -17.27
N ASN A 174 -7.92 -9.11 -17.47
CA ASN A 174 -7.33 -10.42 -17.75
C ASN A 174 -6.56 -10.44 -19.08
N PRO A 175 -7.13 -10.02 -20.23
CA PRO A 175 -6.37 -9.97 -21.48
C PRO A 175 -5.21 -8.97 -21.40
N LYS A 176 -5.36 -7.83 -20.73
CA LYS A 176 -4.27 -6.86 -20.48
C LYS A 176 -3.10 -7.49 -19.70
N MET A 177 -3.39 -8.24 -18.64
CA MET A 177 -2.36 -8.92 -17.83
C MET A 177 -1.74 -10.12 -18.55
N ALA A 178 -2.44 -10.74 -19.49
CA ALA A 178 -1.91 -11.82 -20.34
C ALA A 178 -1.09 -11.32 -21.54
N SER A 179 -0.99 -10.01 -21.75
CA SER A 179 -0.32 -9.40 -22.91
C SER A 179 1.06 -8.81 -22.57
N MET A 180 1.64 -8.10 -23.54
CA MET A 180 2.89 -7.35 -23.36
C MET A 180 2.81 -6.36 -22.18
N LEU A 181 1.61 -5.88 -21.81
CA LEU A 181 1.44 -5.02 -20.63
C LEU A 181 1.79 -5.77 -19.33
N GLY A 182 1.19 -6.95 -19.12
CA GLY A 182 1.53 -7.78 -17.97
C GLY A 182 3.00 -8.21 -17.98
N ALA A 183 3.56 -8.51 -19.15
CA ALA A 183 4.99 -8.81 -19.29
C ALA A 183 5.88 -7.65 -18.85
N CYS A 184 5.58 -6.41 -19.27
CA CYS A 184 6.33 -5.21 -18.85
C CYS A 184 6.25 -4.96 -17.34
N ILE A 185 5.06 -5.13 -16.74
CA ILE A 185 4.86 -5.00 -15.29
C ILE A 185 5.71 -6.05 -14.56
N ASN A 186 5.62 -7.32 -14.96
CA ASN A 186 6.36 -8.41 -14.34
C ASN A 186 7.87 -8.25 -14.49
N GLU A 187 8.36 -7.83 -15.66
CA GLU A 187 9.79 -7.62 -15.89
C GLU A 187 10.33 -6.44 -15.08
N THR A 188 9.52 -5.38 -14.93
CA THR A 188 9.89 -4.25 -14.05
C THR A 188 9.97 -4.68 -12.61
N LEU A 189 8.99 -5.47 -12.11
CA LEU A 189 9.02 -6.01 -10.75
C LEU A 189 10.17 -7.00 -10.52
N ARG A 190 10.59 -7.72 -11.57
CA ARG A 190 11.76 -8.61 -11.52
C ARG A 190 13.07 -7.83 -11.38
N MET A 191 13.19 -6.69 -12.07
CA MET A 191 14.40 -5.86 -12.07
C MET A 191 14.46 -4.89 -10.89
N THR A 192 13.32 -4.30 -10.55
CA THR A 192 13.16 -3.28 -9.52
C THR A 192 11.98 -3.66 -8.61
N PRO A 193 12.18 -4.62 -7.69
CA PRO A 193 11.12 -5.03 -6.79
C PRO A 193 10.77 -3.88 -5.83
N ALA A 194 9.48 -3.60 -5.68
CA ALA A 194 9.00 -2.60 -4.71
C ALA A 194 9.23 -3.06 -3.26
N VAL A 195 9.30 -4.37 -3.03
CA VAL A 195 9.57 -5.00 -1.73
C VAL A 195 10.70 -6.01 -1.91
N VAL A 196 11.83 -5.77 -1.24
CA VAL A 196 13.04 -6.59 -1.39
C VAL A 196 13.04 -7.79 -0.44
N GLU A 197 12.38 -7.69 0.71
CA GLU A 197 12.36 -8.72 1.74
C GLU A 197 10.97 -8.85 2.36
N ILE A 198 10.52 -10.09 2.56
CA ILE A 198 9.29 -10.41 3.29
C ILE A 198 9.72 -11.18 4.54
N PRO A 199 9.82 -10.51 5.71
CA PRO A 199 10.17 -11.18 6.94
C PRO A 199 9.04 -12.12 7.36
N VAL A 200 9.39 -13.37 7.65
CA VAL A 200 8.45 -14.38 8.18
C VAL A 200 8.91 -14.76 9.58
N GLU A 201 7.99 -14.77 10.53
CA GLU A 201 8.24 -15.23 11.89
C GLU A 201 7.69 -16.64 12.10
N VAL A 202 8.48 -17.52 12.72
CA VAL A 202 8.05 -18.87 13.07
C VAL A 202 7.52 -18.87 14.50
N PRO A 203 6.27 -19.32 14.75
CA PRO A 203 5.69 -19.34 16.09
C PRO A 203 6.57 -20.13 17.07
N SER A 204 6.79 -19.55 18.25
CA SER A 204 7.75 -20.00 19.26
C SER A 204 7.48 -21.38 19.88
N LYS A 205 6.36 -22.05 19.55
CA LYS A 205 5.94 -23.30 20.20
C LYS A 205 6.38 -24.58 19.51
N GLN A 206 6.81 -24.54 18.24
CA GLN A 206 7.34 -25.73 17.54
C GLN A 206 8.39 -25.30 16.52
N GLY A 207 9.60 -25.86 16.62
CA GLY A 207 10.60 -25.70 15.57
C GLY A 207 10.04 -26.25 14.26
N GLN A 208 9.97 -25.41 13.23
CA GLN A 208 9.44 -25.82 11.93
C GLN A 208 10.60 -26.26 11.05
N THR A 209 10.53 -27.50 10.55
CA THR A 209 11.47 -27.97 9.53
C THR A 209 10.98 -27.50 8.17
N ILE A 210 11.76 -26.65 7.51
CA ILE A 210 11.49 -26.17 6.17
C ILE A 210 12.47 -26.88 5.24
N THR A 211 11.96 -27.54 4.20
CA THR A 211 12.83 -28.14 3.17
C THR A 211 12.93 -27.18 2.00
N ILE A 212 14.14 -26.67 1.75
CA ILE A 212 14.46 -25.76 0.65
C ILE A 212 15.52 -26.47 -0.19
N ASP A 213 15.29 -26.60 -1.50
CA ASP A 213 16.20 -27.24 -2.45
C ASP A 213 16.67 -28.65 -2.01
N GLY A 214 15.77 -29.43 -1.41
CA GLY A 214 16.05 -30.79 -0.92
C GLY A 214 16.87 -30.86 0.37
N LYS A 215 17.22 -29.72 0.98
CA LYS A 215 17.88 -29.66 2.30
C LYS A 215 16.87 -29.23 3.36
N SER A 216 16.79 -30.01 4.44
CA SER A 216 15.94 -29.70 5.58
C SER A 216 16.66 -28.74 6.54
N HIS A 217 16.07 -27.57 6.75
CA HIS A 217 16.54 -26.53 7.66
C HIS A 217 15.58 -26.46 8.86
N LEU A 218 16.14 -26.55 10.07
CA LEU A 218 15.36 -26.33 11.29
C LEU A 218 15.32 -24.84 11.59
N SER A 219 14.17 -24.22 11.42
CA SER A 219 13.95 -22.86 11.90
C SER A 219 13.69 -22.92 13.41
N GLN A 220 14.66 -22.48 14.20
CA GLN A 220 14.52 -22.43 15.66
C GLN A 220 13.68 -21.23 16.09
N ALA A 221 12.83 -21.44 17.10
CA ALA A 221 12.09 -20.36 17.73
C ALA A 221 13.05 -19.29 18.29
N ARG A 222 12.83 -18.01 17.96
CA ARG A 222 13.45 -16.92 18.72
C ARG A 222 12.84 -16.91 20.13
N HIS A 223 13.72 -16.93 21.13
CA HIS A 223 13.36 -16.72 22.54
C HIS A 223 13.08 -15.26 22.84
#